data_AF-A0A536Z285-F1
#
_entry.id   AF-A0A536Z285-F1
#
_cell.length_a   1.000
_cell.length_b   1.000
_cell.length_c   1.000
_cell.angle_alpha   90.00
_cell.angle_beta   90.00
_cell.angle_gamma   90.00
#
_symmetry.space_group_name_H-M   'P 1'
#
loop_
_entity.id
_entity.type
_entity.pdbx_description
1 polymer ?
#
loop_
_entity_poly.entity_id
_entity_poly.type
_entity_poly.pdbx_seq_one_letter_code
_entity_poly.pdbx_strand_id
1 'polypeptide(L)'
;MTPPDASPTAIPFARREARRGMFWLRGAYAMFRAAPLPWLLLLLTYAVLVTLAELAPWAWLKLAASILKPVFTVGFLAAAWSQERGGRPALADLFRGFRSNLWALLPLGIVFFAGITLAVSATSLVDGGALIAWFSGGEKPSEELQRSGRLQLAFLFGAACALPTLLACWFAPALVV
;
A
#
# COMPACT_ATOMS: atom_id res chain seq x y z
N MET A 1 -39.22 -17.21 -23.28
CA MET A 1 -37.92 -17.04 -23.97
C MET A 1 -37.10 -16.06 -23.14
N THR A 2 -36.23 -16.57 -22.28
CA THR A 2 -35.30 -15.77 -21.46
C THR A 2 -34.05 -15.46 -22.28
N PRO A 3 -33.52 -14.22 -22.27
CA PRO A 3 -32.28 -13.92 -22.98
C PRO A 3 -31.10 -14.67 -22.34
N PRO A 4 -30.12 -15.11 -23.14
CA PRO A 4 -28.98 -15.91 -22.66
C PRO A 4 -28.02 -15.10 -21.80
N ASP A 5 -27.39 -15.81 -20.86
CA ASP A 5 -26.47 -15.37 -19.83
C ASP A 5 -25.43 -14.34 -20.33
N ALA A 6 -25.48 -13.14 -19.75
CA ALA A 6 -24.40 -12.17 -19.90
C ALA A 6 -23.15 -12.73 -19.20
N SER A 7 -22.20 -13.22 -19.99
CA SER A 7 -20.86 -13.58 -19.52
C SER A 7 -20.27 -12.41 -18.73
N PRO A 8 -19.62 -12.64 -17.56
CA PRO A 8 -19.11 -11.57 -16.71
C PRO A 8 -18.17 -10.69 -17.54
N THR A 9 -18.59 -9.43 -17.68
CA THR A 9 -18.08 -8.49 -18.67
C THR A 9 -16.58 -8.31 -18.53
N ALA A 10 -15.81 -8.76 -19.52
CA ALA A 10 -14.37 -8.50 -19.56
C ALA A 10 -14.14 -6.98 -19.48
N ILE A 11 -13.38 -6.52 -18.49
CA ILE A 11 -13.00 -5.10 -18.39
C ILE A 11 -12.18 -4.78 -19.65
N PRO A 12 -12.68 -3.92 -20.57
CA PRO A 12 -11.99 -3.68 -21.82
C PRO A 12 -10.65 -3.00 -21.54
N PHE A 13 -9.57 -3.60 -22.04
CA PHE A 13 -8.24 -3.00 -21.93
C PHE A 13 -8.19 -1.72 -22.78
N ALA A 14 -8.31 -0.57 -22.14
CA ALA A 14 -8.28 0.73 -22.81
C ALA A 14 -6.89 1.37 -22.66
N ARG A 15 -6.13 1.43 -23.76
CA ARG A 15 -4.87 2.19 -23.79
C ARG A 15 -5.19 3.68 -23.66
N ARG A 16 -4.70 4.32 -22.60
CA ARG A 16 -4.81 5.77 -22.38
C ARG A 16 -3.51 6.44 -22.81
N GLU A 17 -3.59 7.63 -23.39
CA GLU A 17 -2.42 8.45 -23.69
C GLU A 17 -1.68 8.84 -22.40
N ALA A 18 -0.35 8.92 -22.44
CA ALA A 18 0.47 9.33 -21.28
C ALA A 18 0.06 10.72 -20.74
N ARG A 19 -0.41 11.62 -21.60
CA ARG A 19 -0.89 12.96 -21.24
C ARG A 19 -2.06 12.93 -20.23
N ARG A 20 -2.86 11.86 -20.23
CA ARG A 20 -3.96 11.67 -19.28
C ARG A 20 -3.45 11.55 -17.84
N GLY A 21 -2.27 10.98 -17.62
CA GLY A 21 -1.62 10.94 -16.31
C GLY A 21 -1.27 12.33 -15.78
N MET A 22 -0.83 13.23 -16.65
CA MET A 22 -0.58 14.63 -16.28
C MET A 22 -1.86 15.36 -15.86
N PHE A 23 -2.97 15.12 -16.56
CA PHE A 23 -4.26 15.67 -16.16
C PHE A 23 -4.74 15.11 -14.83
N TRP A 24 -4.50 13.81 -14.56
CA TRP A 24 -4.82 13.19 -13.28
C TRP A 24 -4.04 13.85 -12.11
N LEU A 25 -2.73 14.08 -12.28
CA LEU A 25 -1.92 14.79 -11.27
C LEU A 25 -2.41 16.21 -11.01
N ARG A 26 -2.75 16.95 -12.08
CA ARG A 26 -3.32 18.31 -11.95
C ARG A 26 -4.67 18.28 -11.24
N GLY A 27 -5.51 17.28 -11.51
CA GLY A 27 -6.78 17.05 -10.82
C GLY A 27 -6.58 16.78 -9.33
N ALA A 28 -5.65 15.89 -8.98
CA ALA A 28 -5.31 15.59 -7.58
C ALA A 28 -4.80 16.84 -6.84
N TYR A 29 -3.94 17.64 -7.47
CA TYR A 29 -3.46 18.89 -6.88
C TYR A 29 -4.58 19.92 -6.70
N ALA A 30 -5.48 20.06 -7.68
CA ALA A 30 -6.64 20.94 -7.57
C ALA A 30 -7.57 20.51 -6.43
N MET A 31 -7.81 19.20 -6.29
CA MET A 31 -8.58 18.61 -5.19
C MET A 31 -7.93 18.90 -3.83
N PHE A 32 -6.62 18.69 -3.70
CA PHE A 32 -5.89 19.05 -2.48
C PHE A 32 -6.02 20.54 -2.15
N ARG A 33 -5.78 21.43 -3.13
CA ARG A 33 -5.83 22.88 -2.94
C ARG A 33 -7.21 23.41 -2.54
N ALA A 34 -8.29 22.72 -2.91
CA ALA A 34 -9.64 23.11 -2.50
C ALA A 34 -9.91 22.82 -1.01
N ALA A 35 -9.20 21.87 -0.40
CA ALA A 35 -9.41 21.48 1.00
C ALA A 35 -8.10 21.02 1.68
N PRO A 36 -7.06 21.88 1.77
CA PRO A 36 -5.73 21.44 2.21
C PRO A 36 -5.72 20.98 3.66
N LEU A 37 -6.40 21.70 4.57
CA LEU A 37 -6.45 21.34 5.99
C LEU A 37 -7.10 19.97 6.23
N PRO A 38 -8.29 19.65 5.66
CA PRO A 38 -8.85 18.30 5.75
C PRO A 38 -7.92 17.18 5.25
N TRP A 39 -7.24 17.38 4.10
CA TRP A 39 -6.29 16.39 3.59
C TRP A 39 -5.08 16.21 4.50
N LEU A 40 -4.52 17.31 5.01
CA LEU A 40 -3.41 17.25 5.97
C LEU A 40 -3.84 16.56 7.28
N LEU A 41 -5.06 16.80 7.75
CA LEU A 41 -5.59 16.16 8.95
C LEU A 41 -5.76 14.64 8.76
N LEU A 42 -6.25 14.22 7.60
CA LEU A 42 -6.32 12.79 7.24
C LEU A 42 -4.95 12.15 7.20
N LEU A 43 -3.99 12.79 6.53
CA LEU A 43 -2.61 12.32 6.44
C LEU A 43 -1.95 12.24 7.82
N LEU A 44 -2.11 13.27 8.65
CA LEU A 44 -1.56 13.32 9.99
C LEU A 44 -2.17 12.23 10.88
N THR A 45 -3.49 12.04 10.81
CA THR A 45 -4.17 11.00 11.58
C THR A 45 -3.70 9.61 11.16
N TYR A 46 -3.60 9.35 9.86
CA TYR A 46 -3.02 8.11 9.36
C TYR A 46 -1.59 7.89 9.85
N ALA A 47 -0.73 8.92 9.76
CA ALA A 47 0.65 8.83 10.22
C ALA A 47 0.74 8.52 11.72
N VAL A 48 -0.04 9.21 12.55
CA VAL A 48 -0.10 8.97 13.99
C VAL A 48 -0.56 7.54 14.30
N LEU A 49 -1.60 7.04 13.62
CA LEU A 49 -2.09 5.67 13.83
C LEU A 49 -1.02 4.62 13.48
N VAL A 50 -0.31 4.80 12.36
CA VAL A 50 0.77 3.89 11.95
C VAL A 50 1.93 3.97 12.94
N THR A 51 2.38 5.16 13.33
CA THR A 51 3.47 5.33 14.29
C THR A 51 3.12 4.74 15.65
N LEU A 52 1.90 4.97 16.17
CA LEU A 52 1.46 4.38 17.44
C LEU A 52 1.46 2.85 17.37
N ALA A 53 1.05 2.27 16.25
CA ALA A 53 1.09 0.82 16.08
C ALA A 53 2.51 0.27 15.98
N GLU A 54 3.43 1.00 15.36
CA GLU A 54 4.85 0.60 15.24
C GLU A 54 5.62 0.72 16.58
N LEU A 55 5.28 1.73 17.39
CA LEU A 55 5.82 1.92 18.74
C LEU A 55 5.21 0.96 19.76
N ALA A 56 4.12 0.27 19.43
CA ALA A 56 3.48 -0.65 20.36
C ALA A 56 4.43 -1.80 20.75
N PRO A 57 4.45 -2.21 22.04
CA PRO A 57 5.29 -3.31 22.49
C PRO A 57 4.81 -4.69 21.98
N TRP A 58 3.58 -4.78 21.48
CA TRP A 58 2.97 -6.03 21.06
C TRP A 58 3.22 -6.35 19.57
N ALA A 59 3.88 -7.47 19.30
CA ALA A 59 4.17 -7.93 17.93
C ALA A 59 2.92 -8.15 17.07
N TRP A 60 1.82 -8.63 17.66
CA TRP A 60 0.56 -8.85 16.95
C TRP A 60 -0.07 -7.54 16.45
N LEU A 61 0.12 -6.43 17.17
CA LEU A 61 -0.40 -5.12 16.78
C LEU A 61 0.38 -4.55 15.60
N LYS A 62 1.71 -4.72 15.57
CA LYS A 62 2.57 -4.35 14.43
C LYS A 62 2.18 -5.12 13.16
N LEU A 63 1.91 -6.41 13.32
CA LEU A 63 1.41 -7.27 12.24
C LEU A 63 0.04 -6.78 11.73
N ALA A 64 -0.91 -6.58 12.65
CA ALA A 64 -2.24 -6.09 12.31
C ALA A 64 -2.19 -4.74 11.57
N ALA A 65 -1.36 -3.80 12.05
CA ALA A 65 -1.20 -2.50 11.40
C ALA A 65 -0.61 -2.63 9.98
N SER A 66 0.35 -3.54 9.77
CA SER A 66 0.91 -3.80 8.43
C SER A 66 -0.15 -4.34 7.47
N ILE A 67 -1.01 -5.24 7.93
CA ILE A 67 -2.12 -5.81 7.16
C ILE A 67 -3.22 -4.77 6.88
N LEU A 68 -3.41 -3.79 7.78
CA LEU A 68 -4.46 -2.77 7.66
C LEU A 68 -4.05 -1.54 6.83
N LYS A 69 -2.76 -1.37 6.47
CA LYS A 69 -2.31 -0.28 5.58
C LYS A 69 -3.18 -0.14 4.30
N PRO A 70 -3.53 -1.22 3.57
CA PRO A 70 -4.43 -1.16 2.41
C PRO A 70 -5.84 -0.65 2.74
N VAL A 71 -6.35 -0.91 3.94
CA VAL A 71 -7.68 -0.42 4.38
C VAL A 71 -7.67 1.10 4.51
N PHE A 72 -6.56 1.68 5.02
CA PHE A 72 -6.39 3.12 5.06
C PHE A 72 -6.25 3.76 3.67
N THR A 73 -5.62 3.07 2.71
CA THR A 73 -5.63 3.49 1.30
C THR A 73 -7.05 3.64 0.77
N VAL A 74 -7.93 2.66 1.04
CA VAL A 74 -9.37 2.76 0.69
C VAL A 74 -10.03 3.96 1.37
N GLY A 75 -9.65 4.29 2.61
CA GLY A 75 -10.13 5.49 3.29
C GLY A 75 -9.78 6.79 2.57
N PHE A 76 -8.55 6.91 2.05
CA PHE A 76 -8.16 8.06 1.22
C PHE A 76 -8.91 8.10 -0.12
N LEU A 77 -9.18 6.95 -0.74
CA LEU A 77 -10.05 6.89 -1.93
C LEU A 77 -11.47 7.35 -1.61
N ALA A 78 -12.03 6.91 -0.48
CA ALA A 78 -13.35 7.33 -0.04
C ALA A 78 -13.43 8.85 0.21
N ALA A 79 -12.37 9.44 0.76
CA ALA A 79 -12.26 10.88 0.93
C ALA A 79 -12.22 11.62 -0.41
N ALA A 80 -11.44 11.12 -1.38
CA ALA A 80 -11.39 11.68 -2.74
C ALA A 80 -12.77 11.61 -3.43
N TRP A 81 -13.42 10.45 -3.37
CA TRP A 81 -14.77 10.24 -3.91
C TRP A 81 -15.85 11.10 -3.25
N SER A 82 -15.73 11.38 -1.96
CA SER A 82 -16.59 12.31 -1.24
C SER A 82 -16.42 13.72 -1.78
N GLN A 83 -15.17 14.15 -1.95
CA GLN A 83 -14.85 15.49 -2.44
C GLN A 83 -15.23 15.71 -3.90
N GLU A 84 -15.06 14.72 -4.77
CA GLU A 84 -15.50 14.78 -6.17
C GLU A 84 -17.02 15.00 -6.30
N ARG A 85 -17.81 14.57 -5.32
CA ARG A 85 -19.27 14.73 -5.28
C ARG A 85 -19.73 16.01 -4.56
N GLY A 86 -18.81 16.97 -4.35
CA GLY A 86 -19.09 18.23 -3.66
C GLY A 86 -19.00 18.16 -2.14
N GLY A 87 -18.65 17.00 -1.59
CA GLY A 87 -18.36 16.84 -0.16
C GLY A 87 -17.01 17.44 0.24
N ARG A 88 -16.66 17.28 1.51
CA ARG A 88 -15.34 17.63 2.05
C ARG A 88 -14.72 16.38 2.67
N PRO A 89 -13.39 16.17 2.54
CA PRO A 89 -12.72 15.09 3.24
C PRO A 89 -12.96 15.19 4.75
N ALA A 90 -13.31 14.09 5.39
CA ALA A 90 -13.54 14.04 6.83
C ALA A 90 -12.82 12.85 7.45
N LEU A 91 -12.43 12.95 8.73
CA LEU A 91 -11.76 11.87 9.45
C LEU A 91 -12.51 10.53 9.37
N ALA A 92 -13.85 10.57 9.32
CA ALA A 92 -14.69 9.38 9.16
C ALA A 92 -14.44 8.64 7.82
N ASP A 93 -14.00 9.34 6.77
CA ASP A 93 -13.66 8.72 5.48
C ASP A 93 -12.46 7.77 5.62
N LEU A 94 -11.50 8.09 6.48
CA LEU A 94 -10.34 7.23 6.74
C LEU A 94 -10.75 5.83 7.23
N PHE A 95 -11.87 5.76 7.95
CA PHE A 95 -12.42 4.53 8.50
C PHE A 95 -13.50 3.88 7.62
N ARG A 96 -13.85 4.46 6.46
CA ARG A 96 -14.86 3.87 5.56
C ARG A 96 -14.44 2.51 5.03
N GLY A 97 -13.15 2.27 4.80
CA GLY A 97 -12.64 0.95 4.42
C GLY A 97 -12.97 -0.14 5.44
N PHE A 98 -13.14 0.23 6.72
CA PHE A 98 -13.55 -0.70 7.78
C PHE A 98 -15.05 -1.02 7.75
N ARG A 99 -15.86 -0.21 7.07
CA ARG A 99 -17.32 -0.36 7.01
C ARG A 99 -17.83 -0.85 5.65
N SER A 100 -17.02 -0.78 4.59
CA SER A 100 -17.42 -1.20 3.25
C SER A 100 -17.30 -2.71 3.07
N ASN A 101 -16.07 -3.25 3.08
CA ASN A 101 -15.84 -4.66 2.78
C ASN A 101 -14.50 -5.18 3.36
N LEU A 102 -14.35 -5.13 4.68
CA LEU A 102 -13.14 -5.63 5.36
C LEU A 102 -12.77 -7.06 4.99
N TRP A 103 -13.77 -7.92 4.82
CA TRP A 103 -13.56 -9.33 4.44
C TRP A 103 -12.93 -9.48 3.06
N ALA A 104 -13.14 -8.53 2.16
CA ALA A 104 -12.55 -8.53 0.83
C ALA A 104 -11.14 -7.88 0.83
N LEU A 105 -10.86 -6.97 1.78
CA LEU A 105 -9.55 -6.33 1.94
C LEU A 105 -8.55 -7.19 2.75
N LEU A 106 -9.03 -8.04 3.65
CA LEU A 106 -8.18 -8.86 4.51
C LEU A 106 -7.29 -9.85 3.72
N PRO A 107 -7.81 -10.63 2.74
CA PRO A 107 -6.97 -11.49 1.90
C PRO A 107 -5.90 -10.71 1.15
N LEU A 108 -6.22 -9.50 0.68
CA LEU A 108 -5.27 -8.65 -0.02
C LEU A 108 -4.13 -8.18 0.91
N GLY A 109 -4.46 -7.79 2.14
CA GLY A 109 -3.45 -7.47 3.15
C GLY A 109 -2.55 -8.67 3.51
N ILE A 110 -3.13 -9.87 3.58
CA ILE A 110 -2.38 -11.12 3.82
C ILE A 110 -1.43 -11.43 2.66
N VAL A 111 -1.92 -11.38 1.41
CA VAL A 111 -1.09 -11.61 0.21
C VAL A 111 0.04 -10.59 0.11
N PHE A 112 -0.26 -9.32 0.37
CA PHE A 112 0.75 -8.27 0.40
C PHE A 112 1.81 -8.56 1.48
N PHE A 113 1.39 -8.81 2.71
CA PHE A 113 2.30 -9.08 3.82
C PHE A 113 3.18 -10.31 3.56
N ALA A 114 2.59 -11.41 3.09
CA ALA A 114 3.30 -12.64 2.78
C ALA A 114 4.32 -12.42 1.64
N GLY A 115 3.91 -11.74 0.56
CA GLY A 115 4.79 -11.46 -0.57
C GLY A 115 5.97 -10.55 -0.21
N ILE A 116 5.72 -9.49 0.57
CA ILE A 116 6.79 -8.62 1.06
C ILE A 116 7.71 -9.35 2.03
N THR A 117 7.18 -10.18 2.93
CA THR A 117 7.97 -10.99 3.86
C THR A 117 8.86 -11.98 3.11
N LEU A 118 8.33 -12.61 2.06
CA LEU A 118 9.10 -13.52 1.19
C LEU A 118 10.21 -12.77 0.46
N ALA A 119 9.92 -11.59 -0.10
CA ALA A 119 10.90 -10.76 -0.78
C ALA A 119 12.03 -10.29 0.14
N VAL A 120 11.70 -9.87 1.36
CA VAL A 120 12.70 -9.54 2.39
C VAL A 120 13.50 -10.77 2.81
N SER A 121 12.84 -11.91 3.02
CA SER A 121 13.53 -13.16 3.38
C SER A 121 14.50 -13.61 2.28
N ALA A 122 14.16 -13.38 1.02
CA ALA A 122 14.98 -13.74 -0.13
C ALA A 122 16.31 -12.98 -0.17
N THR A 123 16.43 -11.80 0.46
CA THR A 123 17.71 -11.08 0.52
C THR A 123 18.80 -11.88 1.24
N SER A 124 18.41 -12.76 2.17
CA SER A 124 19.32 -13.64 2.91
C SER A 124 20.15 -14.56 2.01
N LEU A 125 19.64 -14.90 0.83
CA LEU A 125 20.36 -15.69 -0.18
C LEU A 125 21.59 -14.94 -0.73
N VAL A 126 21.61 -13.62 -0.61
CA VAL A 126 22.67 -12.75 -1.13
C VAL A 126 23.59 -12.25 -0.02
N ASP A 127 23.01 -11.76 1.08
CA ASP A 127 23.73 -11.07 2.16
C ASP A 127 23.91 -11.91 3.43
N GLY A 128 23.44 -13.17 3.44
CA GLY A 128 23.51 -14.06 4.60
C GLY A 128 22.56 -13.68 5.74
N GLY A 129 21.56 -12.82 5.49
CA GLY A 129 20.59 -12.34 6.47
C GLY A 129 20.97 -11.04 7.16
N ALA A 130 22.06 -10.39 6.74
CA ALA A 130 22.56 -9.17 7.36
C ALA A 130 21.54 -8.02 7.34
N LEU A 131 20.81 -7.81 6.23
CA LEU A 131 19.77 -6.78 6.17
C LEU A 131 18.62 -7.06 7.13
N ILE A 132 18.17 -8.31 7.22
CA ILE A 132 17.07 -8.70 8.11
C ILE A 132 17.47 -8.47 9.57
N ALA A 133 18.69 -8.90 9.93
CA ALA A 133 19.22 -8.68 11.28
C ALA A 133 19.28 -7.18 11.60
N TRP A 134 19.84 -6.37 10.71
CA TRP A 134 19.98 -4.93 10.92
C TRP A 134 18.62 -4.23 11.05
N PHE A 135 17.66 -4.51 10.17
CA PHE A 135 16.32 -3.90 10.23
C PHE A 135 15.47 -4.40 11.41
N SER A 136 15.80 -5.56 11.98
CA SER A 136 15.16 -6.10 13.18
C SER A 136 15.77 -5.57 14.48
N GLY A 137 16.68 -4.59 14.41
CA GLY A 137 17.37 -4.00 15.56
C GLY A 137 18.63 -4.75 15.99
N GLY A 138 19.11 -5.69 15.18
CA GLY A 138 20.39 -6.36 15.35
C GLY A 138 21.58 -5.53 14.88
N GLU A 139 22.74 -6.18 14.80
CA GLU A 139 23.99 -5.52 14.45
C GLU A 139 24.00 -4.98 13.01
N LYS A 140 24.75 -3.91 12.81
CA LYS A 140 24.99 -3.37 11.46
C LYS A 140 25.75 -4.40 10.62
N PRO A 141 25.52 -4.45 9.30
CA PRO A 141 26.31 -5.29 8.39
C PRO A 141 27.81 -5.05 8.57
N SER A 142 28.63 -6.10 8.50
CA SER A 142 30.09 -5.97 8.63
C SER A 142 30.67 -4.98 7.61
N GLU A 143 31.78 -4.31 7.95
CA GLU A 143 32.43 -3.37 7.02
C GLU A 143 32.83 -4.03 5.70
N GLU A 144 33.24 -5.30 5.75
CA GLU A 144 33.53 -6.12 4.58
C GLU A 144 32.30 -6.25 3.68
N LEU A 145 31.14 -6.63 4.26
CA LEU A 145 29.90 -6.79 3.50
C LEU A 145 29.43 -5.46 2.89
N GLN A 146 29.56 -4.36 3.63
CA GLN A 146 29.24 -3.01 3.13
C GLN A 146 30.10 -2.60 1.94
N ARG A 147 31.39 -3.00 1.92
CA ARG A 147 32.32 -2.70 0.82
C ARG A 147 32.21 -3.69 -0.35
N SER A 148 31.65 -4.87 -0.13
CA SER A 148 31.61 -5.97 -1.11
C SER A 148 30.63 -5.78 -2.28
N GLY A 149 29.72 -4.80 -2.22
CA GLY A 149 28.63 -4.66 -3.21
C GLY A 149 27.45 -5.63 -3.00
N ARG A 150 27.63 -6.69 -2.20
CA ARG A 150 26.58 -7.69 -1.92
C ARG A 150 25.37 -7.09 -1.22
N LEU A 151 25.57 -6.09 -0.37
CA LEU A 151 24.47 -5.41 0.32
C LEU A 151 23.56 -4.68 -0.68
N GLN A 152 24.16 -3.99 -1.64
CA GLN A 152 23.45 -3.31 -2.73
C GLN A 152 22.74 -4.32 -3.64
N LEU A 153 23.40 -5.44 -3.95
CA LEU A 153 22.79 -6.54 -4.72
C LEU A 153 21.61 -7.17 -3.98
N ALA A 154 21.70 -7.32 -2.65
CA ALA A 154 20.61 -7.84 -1.83
C ALA A 154 19.40 -6.90 -1.83
N PHE A 155 19.60 -5.58 -1.78
CA PHE A 155 18.52 -4.61 -1.96
C PHE A 155 17.85 -4.72 -3.34
N LEU A 156 18.64 -4.79 -4.42
CA LEU A 156 18.11 -4.93 -5.78
C LEU A 156 17.36 -6.25 -5.95
N PHE A 157 17.90 -7.34 -5.41
CA PHE A 157 17.27 -8.66 -5.45
C PHE A 157 15.95 -8.67 -4.66
N GLY A 158 15.95 -8.16 -3.43
CA GLY A 158 14.73 -8.02 -2.63
C GLY A 158 13.68 -7.14 -3.33
N ALA A 159 14.09 -6.02 -3.93
CA ALA A 159 13.18 -5.16 -4.70
C ALA A 159 12.60 -5.89 -5.93
N ALA A 160 13.41 -6.67 -6.65
CA ALA A 160 12.94 -7.49 -7.76
C ALA A 160 11.95 -8.57 -7.31
N CYS A 161 12.21 -9.24 -6.18
CA CYS A 161 11.30 -10.21 -5.58
C CYS A 161 9.99 -9.58 -5.06
N ALA A 162 10.04 -8.34 -4.57
CA ALA A 162 8.86 -7.60 -4.11
C ALA A 162 8.00 -7.10 -5.27
N LEU A 163 8.59 -6.91 -6.45
CA LEU A 163 7.93 -6.26 -7.60
C LEU A 163 6.61 -6.93 -8.01
N PRO A 164 6.49 -8.27 -8.13
CA PRO A 164 5.22 -8.91 -8.47
C PRO A 164 4.11 -8.61 -7.45
N THR A 165 4.43 -8.69 -6.16
CA THR A 165 3.49 -8.39 -5.08
C THR A 165 3.07 -6.93 -5.11
N LEU A 166 4.04 -6.01 -5.26
CA LEU A 166 3.77 -4.58 -5.38
C LEU A 166 2.85 -4.31 -6.57
N LEU A 167 3.18 -4.79 -7.76
CA LEU A 167 2.39 -4.57 -8.97
C LEU A 167 0.98 -5.15 -8.86
N ALA A 168 0.84 -6.37 -8.33
CA ALA A 168 -0.46 -7.01 -8.16
C ALA A 168 -1.34 -6.28 -7.14
N CYS A 169 -0.75 -5.83 -6.03
CA CYS A 169 -1.51 -5.24 -4.92
C CYS A 169 -1.63 -3.72 -5.01
N TRP A 170 -0.90 -3.04 -5.89
CA TRP A 170 -0.84 -1.56 -5.93
C TRP A 170 -2.21 -0.92 -6.14
N PHE A 171 -3.04 -1.49 -7.03
CA PHE A 171 -4.38 -1.00 -7.35
C PHE A 171 -5.50 -1.94 -6.91
N ALA A 172 -5.17 -3.11 -6.37
CA ALA A 172 -6.15 -4.11 -5.95
C ALA A 172 -7.16 -3.61 -4.91
N PRO A 173 -6.82 -2.79 -3.90
CA PRO A 173 -7.82 -2.32 -2.93
C PRO A 173 -8.94 -1.55 -3.62
N ALA A 174 -8.60 -0.71 -4.60
CA ALA A 174 -9.56 0.10 -5.34
C ALA A 174 -10.46 -0.70 -6.29
N LEU A 175 -10.11 -1.94 -6.62
CA LEU A 175 -10.91 -2.81 -7.51
C LEU A 175 -11.92 -3.66 -6.76
N VAL A 176 -11.77 -3.78 -5.44
CA VAL A 176 -12.53 -4.70 -4.60
C VAL A 176 -13.63 -3.97 -3.79
N VAL A 177 -13.57 -2.63 -3.74
CA VAL A 177 -14.59 -1.74 -3.15
C VAL A 177 -15.25 -0.87 -4.21
#